data_AF-A0A2G2K1U6-F1
#
_entry.id   AF-A0A2G2K1U6-F1
#
_cell.length_a   1.000
_cell.length_b   1.000
_cell.length_c   1.000
_cell.angle_alpha   90.00
_cell.angle_beta   90.00
_cell.angle_gamma   90.00
#
_symmetry.space_group_name_H-M   'P 1'
#
loop_
_entity.id
_entity.type
_entity.pdbx_description
1 polymer ?
#
loop_
_entity_poly.entity_id
_entity_poly.type
_entity_poly.pdbx_seq_one_letter_code
_entity_poly.pdbx_strand_id
1 'polypeptide(L)'
;MDVQEYEIKFQVCLIEDGVETVVVGSVIRWTSHEKEAGELFLAQWKRTYRKNKDWFAALVNDTTGIDQAKVHSLKKSGVSPDITIVEIKRSKA
;
A
#
# COMPACT_ATOMS: atom_id res chain seq x y z
N MET A 1 1.58 -17.56 19.54
CA MET A 1 2.50 -16.89 18.60
C MET A 1 2.63 -15.46 19.06
N ASP A 2 3.86 -14.95 19.16
CA ASP A 2 4.09 -13.56 19.58
C ASP A 2 3.80 -12.64 18.40
N VAL A 3 2.89 -11.70 18.61
CA VAL A 3 2.59 -10.65 17.64
C VAL A 3 3.73 -9.64 17.64
N GLN A 4 4.22 -9.31 16.45
CA GLN A 4 5.33 -8.40 16.23
C GLN A 4 4.92 -7.29 15.28
N GLU A 5 5.53 -6.13 15.47
CA GLU A 5 5.34 -4.98 14.60
C GLU A 5 6.27 -5.08 13.38
N TYR A 6 5.69 -4.92 12.19
CA TYR A 6 6.35 -4.95 10.91
C TYR A 6 6.08 -3.65 10.15
N GLU A 7 7.13 -2.96 9.75
CA GLU A 7 7.07 -1.87 8.79
C GLU A 7 7.17 -2.46 7.38
N ILE A 8 6.14 -2.23 6.57
CA ILE A 8 6.10 -2.61 5.15
C ILE A 8 6.32 -1.35 4.34
N LYS A 9 7.43 -1.27 3.61
CA LYS A 9 7.65 -0.25 2.59
C LYS A 9 7.26 -0.79 1.22
N PHE A 10 6.58 0.04 0.45
CA PHE A 10 6.08 -0.33 -0.86
C PHE A 10 6.15 0.84 -1.83
N GLN A 11 5.99 0.54 -3.11
CA GLN A 11 5.95 1.49 -4.20
C GLN A 11 4.63 1.39 -4.95
N VAL A 12 4.14 2.54 -5.38
CA VAL A 12 3.06 2.68 -6.36
C VAL A 12 3.51 3.64 -7.45
N CYS A 13 2.93 3.51 -8.64
CA CYS A 13 3.20 4.43 -9.74
C CYS A 13 1.98 5.34 -9.93
N LEU A 14 2.21 6.65 -9.90
CA LEU A 14 1.22 7.69 -10.16
C LEU A 14 1.45 8.23 -11.58
N ILE A 15 0.38 8.32 -12.38
CA ILE A 15 0.44 8.80 -13.77
C ILE A 15 -0.32 10.12 -13.88
N GLU A 16 0.39 11.24 -13.96
CA GLU A 16 -0.21 12.57 -14.13
C GLU A 16 0.28 13.20 -15.43
N ASP A 17 -0.65 13.66 -16.28
CA ASP A 17 -0.33 14.28 -17.58
C ASP A 17 0.64 13.48 -18.46
N GLY A 18 0.57 12.13 -18.36
CA GLY A 18 1.45 11.21 -19.07
C GLY A 18 2.83 10.98 -18.43
N VAL A 19 3.10 11.61 -17.29
CA VAL A 19 4.34 11.43 -16.51
C VAL A 19 4.13 10.35 -15.46
N GLU A 20 4.95 9.29 -15.51
CA GLU A 20 4.98 8.25 -14.48
C GLU A 20 5.92 8.65 -13.34
N THR A 21 5.38 8.73 -12.12
CA THR A 21 6.13 9.00 -10.88
C THR A 21 6.01 7.83 -9.93
N VAL A 22 7.15 7.28 -9.48
CA VAL A 22 7.16 6.25 -8.44
C VAL A 22 7.11 6.93 -7.08
N VAL A 23 6.10 6.57 -6.27
CA VAL A 23 5.93 7.06 -4.90
C VAL A 23 6.15 5.91 -3.94
N VAL A 24 7.00 6.14 -2.93
CA VAL A 24 7.26 5.18 -1.86
C VAL A 24 6.34 5.49 -0.69
N GLY A 25 5.64 4.47 -0.22
CA GLY A 25 4.85 4.52 1.00
C GLY A 25 5.34 3.54 2.05
N SER A 26 4.82 3.70 3.26
CA SER A 26 5.04 2.77 4.36
C SER A 26 3.77 2.54 5.17
N VAL A 27 3.62 1.35 5.74
CA VAL A 27 2.52 1.00 6.63
C VAL A 27 3.00 0.06 7.72
N ILE A 28 2.42 0.19 8.91
CA ILE A 28 2.70 -0.71 10.04
C ILE A 28 1.66 -1.83 10.10
N ARG A 29 2.14 -3.05 10.39
CA ARG A 29 1.31 -4.24 10.61
C ARG A 29 1.77 -5.00 11.84
N TRP A 30 0.80 -5.53 12.58
CA TRP A 30 1.04 -6.43 13.71
C TRP A 30 0.63 -7.84 13.31
N THR A 31 1.61 -8.70 13.11
CA THR A 31 1.41 -10.10 12.70
C THR A 31 2.39 -11.00 13.42
N SER A 32 2.20 -12.31 13.33
CA SER A 32 3.14 -13.23 13.94
C SER A 32 4.45 -13.27 13.13
N HIS A 33 4.36 -13.17 11.80
CA HIS A 33 5.48 -13.40 10.88
C HIS A 33 5.50 -12.34 9.76
N GLU A 34 6.69 -12.12 9.18
CA GLU A 34 6.93 -11.13 8.12
C GLU A 34 6.11 -11.41 6.85
N LYS A 35 6.10 -12.68 6.41
CA LYS A 35 5.35 -13.12 5.22
C LYS A 35 3.85 -12.83 5.35
N GLU A 36 3.30 -13.07 6.54
CA GLU A 36 1.90 -12.79 6.85
C GLU A 36 1.59 -11.28 6.78
N ALA A 37 2.51 -10.43 7.25
CA ALA A 37 2.35 -8.98 7.16
C ALA A 37 2.17 -8.51 5.71
N GLY A 38 3.03 -9.00 4.81
CA GLY A 38 2.97 -8.70 3.38
C GLY A 38 1.68 -9.21 2.72
N GLU A 39 1.30 -10.47 2.98
CA GLU A 39 0.09 -11.07 2.42
C GLU A 39 -1.18 -10.34 2.86
N LEU A 40 -1.30 -10.02 4.16
CA LEU A 40 -2.43 -9.27 4.70
C LEU A 40 -2.51 -7.86 4.14
N PHE A 41 -1.37 -7.18 3.98
CA PHE A 41 -1.34 -5.86 3.37
C PHE A 41 -1.82 -5.88 1.91
N LEU A 42 -1.30 -6.80 1.09
CA LEU A 42 -1.72 -6.95 -0.31
C LEU A 42 -3.20 -7.35 -0.42
N ALA A 43 -3.68 -8.22 0.47
CA ALA A 43 -5.09 -8.60 0.53
C ALA A 43 -5.98 -7.40 0.90
N GLN A 44 -5.58 -6.59 1.89
CA GLN A 44 -6.30 -5.38 2.27
C GLN A 44 -6.32 -4.38 1.11
N TRP A 45 -5.18 -4.10 0.47
CA TRP A 45 -5.07 -3.20 -0.68
C TRP A 45 -6.10 -3.54 -1.78
N LYS A 46 -6.08 -4.80 -2.23
CA LYS A 46 -6.98 -5.31 -3.27
C LYS A 46 -8.44 -5.25 -2.83
N ARG A 47 -8.73 -5.63 -1.58
CA ARG A 47 -10.10 -5.68 -1.05
C ARG A 47 -10.69 -4.28 -0.86
N THR A 48 -9.95 -3.36 -0.27
CA THR A 48 -10.40 -1.98 -0.04
C THR A 48 -10.66 -1.29 -1.37
N TYR A 49 -9.74 -1.40 -2.34
CA TYR A 49 -9.98 -0.87 -3.68
C TYR A 49 -11.28 -1.38 -4.31
N ARG A 50 -11.62 -2.66 -4.13
CA ARG A 50 -12.86 -3.22 -4.71
C ARG A 50 -14.13 -2.79 -3.98
N LYS A 51 -14.08 -2.67 -2.65
CA LYS A 51 -15.28 -2.49 -1.82
C LYS A 51 -15.59 -1.04 -1.47
N ASN A 52 -14.58 -0.21 -1.26
CA ASN A 52 -14.75 1.16 -0.79
C ASN A 52 -13.62 2.05 -1.33
N LYS A 53 -13.92 2.85 -2.35
CA LYS A 53 -12.93 3.71 -3.03
C LYS A 53 -12.44 4.84 -2.13
N ASP A 54 -13.29 5.39 -1.28
CA ASP A 54 -12.93 6.50 -0.39
C ASP A 54 -11.95 6.02 0.68
N TRP A 55 -12.21 4.84 1.27
CA TRP A 55 -11.26 4.22 2.20
C TRP A 55 -9.95 3.81 1.53
N PHE A 56 -10.01 3.40 0.26
CA PHE A 56 -8.79 3.13 -0.49
C PHE A 56 -7.99 4.42 -0.71
N ALA A 57 -8.67 5.52 -1.05
CA ALA A 57 -8.01 6.81 -1.24
C ALA A 57 -7.38 7.33 0.06
N ALA A 58 -8.09 7.21 1.18
CA ALA A 58 -7.55 7.52 2.51
C ALA A 58 -6.31 6.66 2.83
N LEU A 59 -6.38 5.34 2.61
CA LEU A 59 -5.24 4.44 2.80
C LEU A 59 -4.03 4.87 1.97
N VAL A 60 -4.21 5.18 0.70
CA VAL A 60 -3.12 5.64 -0.18
C VAL A 60 -2.54 6.96 0.35
N ASN A 61 -3.39 7.92 0.70
CA ASN A 61 -2.96 9.21 1.23
C ASN A 61 -2.16 9.06 2.53
N ASP A 62 -2.68 8.33 3.51
CA ASP A 62 -2.04 8.12 4.81
C ASP A 62 -0.67 7.45 4.69
N THR A 63 -0.51 6.56 3.71
CA THR A 63 0.69 5.73 3.57
C THR A 63 1.73 6.27 2.58
N THR A 64 1.33 7.11 1.63
CA THR A 64 2.21 7.62 0.55
C THR A 64 2.25 9.14 0.44
N GLY A 65 1.31 9.86 1.07
CA GLY A 65 1.13 11.31 0.91
C GLY A 65 0.44 11.73 -0.40
N ILE A 66 0.10 10.81 -1.30
CA ILE A 66 -0.63 11.13 -2.53
C ILE A 66 -2.02 11.67 -2.17
N ASP A 67 -2.37 12.83 -2.72
CA ASP A 67 -3.70 13.42 -2.53
C ASP A 67 -4.81 12.42 -2.92
N GLN A 68 -5.85 12.31 -2.08
CA GLN A 68 -6.97 11.40 -2.31
C GLN A 68 -7.63 11.61 -3.68
N ALA A 69 -7.70 12.86 -4.15
CA ALA A 69 -8.22 13.21 -5.47
C ALA A 69 -7.38 12.61 -6.60
N LYS A 70 -6.10 12.33 -6.40
CA LYS A 70 -5.17 11.78 -7.41
C LYS A 70 -5.11 10.25 -7.44
N VAL A 71 -5.80 9.56 -6.53
CA VAL A 71 -5.73 8.09 -6.40
C VAL A 71 -6.26 7.37 -7.64
N HIS A 72 -7.17 7.99 -8.41
CA HIS A 72 -7.66 7.45 -9.67
C HIS A 72 -6.59 7.38 -10.78
N SER A 73 -5.53 8.17 -10.63
CA SER A 73 -4.39 8.27 -11.55
C SER A 73 -3.28 7.25 -11.26
N LEU A 74 -3.46 6.38 -10.26
CA LEU A 74 -2.51 5.30 -10.02
C LEU A 74 -2.51 4.31 -11.18
N LYS A 75 -1.32 3.90 -11.59
CA LYS A 75 -1.10 2.86 -12.60
C LYS A 75 -1.78 1.56 -12.17
N LYS A 76 -2.48 0.94 -13.10
CA LYS A 76 -3.17 -0.33 -12.90
C LYS A 76 -2.95 -1.23 -14.12
N SER A 77 -2.41 -2.41 -13.90
CA SER A 77 -2.31 -3.47 -14.91
C SER A 77 -3.50 -4.44 -14.86
N GLY A 78 -4.41 -4.27 -13.90
CA GLY A 78 -5.59 -5.13 -13.73
C GLY A 78 -6.71 -4.50 -12.90
N VAL A 79 -7.28 -5.28 -11.99
CA VAL A 79 -8.50 -4.92 -11.22
C VAL A 79 -8.19 -4.04 -10.00
N SER A 80 -6.93 -3.73 -9.72
CA SER A 80 -6.51 -2.81 -8.65
C SER A 80 -5.24 -2.07 -9.07
N PRO A 81 -4.92 -0.92 -8.45
CA PRO A 81 -3.65 -0.25 -8.66
C PRO A 81 -2.48 -1.19 -8.36
N ASP A 82 -1.44 -1.06 -9.17
CA ASP A 82 -0.22 -1.83 -9.04
C ASP A 82 0.51 -1.42 -7.76
N ILE A 83 1.05 -2.42 -7.05
CA ILE A 83 1.77 -2.21 -5.80
C ILE A 83 2.93 -3.21 -5.71
N THR A 84 4.09 -2.71 -5.33
CA THR A 84 5.31 -3.51 -5.15
C THR A 84 5.82 -3.33 -3.74
N ILE A 85 5.85 -4.40 -2.95
CA ILE A 85 6.52 -4.38 -1.65
C ILE A 85 8.04 -4.36 -1.90
N VAL A 86 8.72 -3.39 -1.30
CA VAL A 86 10.18 -3.18 -1.45
C VAL A 86 10.92 -3.74 -0.25
N GLU A 87 10.35 -3.58 0.94
CA GLU A 87 10.97 -4.02 2.19
C GLU A 87 9.87 -4.39 3.20
N ILE A 88 10.06 -5.49 3.92
CA ILE A 88 9.34 -5.74 5.16
C ILE A 88 10.39 -5.96 6.23
N LYS A 89 10.34 -5.19 7.31
CA LYS A 89 11.27 -5.34 8.44
C LYS A 89 10.49 -5.27 9.74
N ARG A 90 11.00 -5.95 10.76
CA ARG A 90 10.52 -5.72 12.11
C ARG A 90 10.79 -4.26 12.48
N SER A 91 9.74 -3.54 12.86
CA SER A 91 9.90 -2.25 13.51
C SER A 91 10.57 -2.53 14.85
N LYS A 92 11.62 -1.77 15.21
CA LYS A 92 12.26 -1.96 16.51
C LYS A 92 11.21 -1.68 17.59
N ALA A 93 11.03 -2.64 18.50
CA ALA A 93 10.34 -2.40 19.77
C ALA A 93 11.05 -1.30 20.57
#